data_AF-A7HDL4-F1
#
_entry.id   AF-A7HDL4-F1
#
_cell.length_a   1.000
_cell.length_b   1.000
_cell.length_c   1.000
_cell.angle_alpha   90.00
_cell.angle_beta   90.00
_cell.angle_gamma   90.00
#
_symmetry.space_group_name_H-M   'P 1'
#
loop_
_entity.id
_entity.type
_entity.pdbx_description
1 polymer ?
#
loop_
_entity_poly.entity_id
_entity_poly.type
_entity_poly.pdbx_seq_one_letter_code
_entity_poly.pdbx_strand_id
1 'polypeptide(L)'
;MPERADNSPKWILRRAVKAAAAGTFLVAGVHRAVRSFQRRRAGGTRVVVLSYHRATLDFEASTRESIASMFVSAQTMQRQIEELARSREIVSLADARRILAEPPGTRRRDAFVVTFDDGYGDNHHVAMPVLAALKVPATFFVATGYIGTRRRFPHDRLFASLTELSRRGIPIERAGLPGALQALLTACTEAGPAATLDRLIARLPHDRLTAIADALEARTGLAEQDLPDDTRAMTWDELAELRAAGMDVGGHTVNHAVLSNLPLPEARREIAGCHEMIAERLGPPRHFAYPNGYYTPAVRRAVAEAGFETGLTTEDRENARGGDPFAMSRKVLWENSTLGPVSYSAALAICNLDSVFHALGLAHPVSGERPDALPSAVEDEPKPSSAPGPRGSAAPGQKGSARERAAS
;
A
#
# COMPACT_ATOMS: atom_id res chain seq x y z
N MET A 1 -7.75 -2.73 7.33
CA MET A 1 -7.25 -3.95 6.64
C MET A 1 -8.36 -4.92 6.33
N PRO A 2 -8.23 -5.68 5.23
CA PRO A 2 -9.09 -6.83 5.01
C PRO A 2 -8.73 -7.95 6.03
N GLU A 3 -9.76 -8.63 6.52
CA GLU A 3 -9.73 -9.57 7.65
C GLU A 3 -8.75 -10.74 7.38
N ARG A 4 -7.75 -10.93 8.26
CA ARG A 4 -6.88 -12.12 8.23
C ARG A 4 -7.77 -13.35 8.34
N ALA A 5 -7.52 -14.40 7.55
CA ALA A 5 -8.17 -15.68 7.78
C ALA A 5 -7.65 -16.22 9.12
N ASP A 6 -8.44 -16.05 10.19
CA ASP A 6 -8.10 -16.59 11.50
C ASP A 6 -8.67 -18.00 11.71
N ASN A 7 -9.36 -18.52 10.68
CA ASN A 7 -10.09 -19.79 10.68
C ASN A 7 -11.05 -19.97 11.87
N SER A 8 -11.43 -18.87 12.54
CA SER A 8 -12.37 -18.92 13.63
C SER A 8 -13.76 -19.31 13.09
N PRO A 9 -14.60 -19.98 13.91
CA PRO A 9 -15.98 -20.29 13.50
C PRO A 9 -16.76 -19.04 13.07
N LYS A 10 -16.47 -17.88 13.68
CA LYS A 10 -17.07 -16.59 13.31
C LYS A 10 -16.63 -16.15 11.91
N TRP A 11 -15.35 -16.25 11.58
CA TRP A 11 -14.83 -15.90 10.26
C TRP A 11 -15.39 -16.83 9.18
N ILE A 12 -15.39 -18.16 9.43
CA ILE A 12 -15.94 -19.15 8.49
C ILE A 12 -17.42 -18.87 8.23
N LEU A 13 -18.20 -18.60 9.29
CA LEU A 13 -19.61 -18.28 9.16
C LEU A 13 -19.83 -16.99 8.34
N ARG A 14 -19.07 -15.92 8.62
CA ARG A 14 -19.13 -14.67 7.85
C ARG A 14 -18.82 -14.91 6.37
N ARG A 15 -17.81 -15.72 6.07
CA ARG A 15 -17.43 -16.10 4.71
C ARG A 15 -18.50 -16.92 4.01
N ALA A 16 -19.09 -17.89 4.71
CA ALA A 16 -20.20 -18.69 4.19
C ALA A 16 -21.42 -17.81 3.87
N VAL A 17 -21.79 -16.89 4.76
CA VAL A 17 -22.89 -15.92 4.53
C VAL A 17 -22.59 -15.04 3.31
N LYS A 18 -21.37 -14.49 3.22
CA LYS A 18 -20.97 -13.65 2.07
C LYS A 18 -21.02 -14.44 0.76
N ALA A 19 -20.52 -15.68 0.75
CA ALA A 19 -20.54 -16.55 -0.42
C ALA A 19 -21.96 -16.92 -0.84
N ALA A 20 -22.84 -17.24 0.11
CA ALA A 20 -24.25 -17.52 -0.15
C ALA A 20 -24.95 -16.30 -0.76
N ALA A 21 -24.75 -15.10 -0.20
CA ALA A 21 -25.29 -13.86 -0.75
C ALA A 21 -24.79 -13.61 -2.19
N ALA A 22 -23.49 -13.79 -2.44
CA ALA A 22 -22.92 -13.67 -3.79
C ALA A 22 -23.54 -14.68 -4.77
N GLY A 23 -23.77 -15.92 -4.33
CA GLY A 23 -24.46 -16.95 -5.10
C GLY A 23 -25.88 -16.51 -5.49
N THR A 24 -26.64 -15.97 -4.54
CA THR A 24 -27.98 -15.42 -4.81
C THR A 24 -27.93 -14.26 -5.81
N PHE A 25 -27.00 -13.32 -5.66
CA PHE A 25 -26.83 -12.22 -6.61
C PHE A 25 -26.45 -12.68 -8.02
N LEU A 26 -25.65 -13.75 -8.11
CA LEU A 26 -25.25 -14.35 -9.37
C LEU A 26 -26.47 -14.95 -10.09
N VAL A 27 -27.24 -15.80 -9.41
CA VAL A 27 -28.44 -16.47 -9.93
C VAL A 27 -29.51 -15.44 -10.32
N ALA A 28 -29.75 -14.45 -9.46
CA ALA A 28 -30.71 -13.38 -9.72
C ALA A 28 -30.26 -12.40 -10.83
N GLY A 29 -29.01 -12.51 -11.32
CA GLY A 29 -28.50 -11.65 -12.39
C GLY A 29 -28.17 -10.22 -11.95
N VAL A 30 -28.07 -9.95 -10.64
CA VAL A 30 -27.75 -8.63 -10.07
C VAL A 30 -26.43 -8.10 -10.62
N HIS A 31 -25.41 -8.95 -10.73
CA HIS A 31 -24.11 -8.58 -11.30
C HIS A 31 -24.22 -8.03 -12.73
N ARG A 32 -25.09 -8.60 -13.59
CA ARG A 32 -25.31 -8.09 -14.96
C ARG A 32 -25.98 -6.72 -14.95
N ALA A 33 -26.94 -6.50 -14.05
CA ALA A 33 -27.61 -5.21 -13.90
C ALA A 33 -26.63 -4.14 -13.40
N VAL A 34 -25.85 -4.45 -12.35
CA VAL A 34 -24.80 -3.57 -11.81
C VAL A 34 -23.77 -3.23 -12.89
N ARG A 35 -23.26 -4.25 -13.60
CA ARG A 35 -22.30 -4.05 -14.69
C ARG A 35 -22.85 -3.18 -15.80
N SER A 36 -24.09 -3.39 -16.23
CA SER A 36 -24.75 -2.58 -17.26
C SER A 36 -24.89 -1.13 -16.82
N PHE A 37 -25.29 -0.90 -15.57
CA PHE A 37 -25.40 0.43 -14.98
C PHE A 37 -24.04 1.14 -14.89
N GLN A 38 -23.02 0.46 -14.35
CA GLN A 38 -21.66 1.00 -14.26
C GLN A 38 -21.06 1.28 -15.63
N ARG A 39 -21.32 0.43 -16.64
CA ARG A 39 -20.87 0.65 -18.01
C ARG A 39 -21.44 1.92 -18.61
N ARG A 40 -22.72 2.21 -18.36
CA ARG A 40 -23.32 3.50 -18.77
C ARG A 40 -22.66 4.66 -18.05
N ARG A 41 -22.48 4.55 -16.72
CA ARG A 41 -21.85 5.60 -15.90
C ARG A 41 -20.38 5.86 -16.30
N ALA A 42 -19.66 4.84 -16.74
CA ALA A 42 -18.27 4.93 -17.19
C ALA A 42 -18.11 5.50 -18.62
N GLY A 43 -19.21 5.85 -19.32
CA GLY A 43 -19.14 6.37 -20.69
C GLY A 43 -19.08 5.30 -21.77
N GLY A 44 -19.74 4.15 -21.54
CA GLY A 44 -20.00 3.11 -22.53
C GLY A 44 -19.04 1.91 -22.53
N THR A 45 -17.90 2.00 -21.86
CA THR A 45 -16.94 0.89 -21.70
C THR A 45 -16.33 0.99 -20.31
N ARG A 46 -16.33 -0.10 -19.54
CA ARG A 46 -15.65 -0.16 -18.25
C ARG A 46 -14.19 -0.54 -18.44
N VAL A 47 -13.31 0.05 -17.66
CA VAL A 47 -11.91 -0.35 -17.53
C VAL A 47 -11.64 -0.68 -16.07
N VAL A 48 -11.41 -1.96 -15.78
CA VAL A 48 -11.07 -2.44 -14.44
C VAL A 48 -9.57 -2.64 -14.35
N VAL A 49 -8.89 -1.95 -13.45
CA VAL A 49 -7.45 -2.18 -13.21
C VAL A 49 -7.29 -2.99 -11.94
N LEU A 50 -6.68 -4.17 -12.04
CA LEU A 50 -6.36 -5.01 -10.89
C LEU A 50 -4.98 -4.64 -10.36
N SER A 51 -4.82 -4.57 -9.03
CA SER A 51 -3.49 -4.51 -8.41
C SER A 51 -3.25 -5.73 -7.52
N TYR A 52 -2.08 -6.33 -7.69
CA TYR A 52 -1.50 -7.35 -6.81
C TYR A 52 -0.19 -6.81 -6.21
N HIS A 53 0.32 -7.47 -5.18
CA HIS A 53 1.65 -7.12 -4.64
C HIS A 53 2.60 -8.30 -4.80
N ARG A 54 2.20 -9.45 -4.24
CA ARG A 54 3.04 -10.66 -4.19
C ARG A 54 2.26 -11.89 -4.64
N ALA A 55 2.92 -12.75 -5.41
CA ALA A 55 2.38 -14.03 -5.83
C ALA A 55 3.16 -15.19 -5.19
N THR A 56 2.49 -16.20 -4.65
CA THR A 56 3.15 -17.33 -3.97
C THR A 56 2.65 -18.68 -4.46
N LEU A 57 3.48 -19.71 -4.34
CA LEU A 57 3.10 -21.10 -4.56
C LEU A 57 2.42 -21.72 -3.32
N ASP A 58 2.73 -21.23 -2.12
CA ASP A 58 2.17 -21.69 -0.85
C ASP A 58 1.73 -20.49 -0.01
N PHE A 59 0.44 -20.16 -0.09
CA PHE A 59 -0.14 -19.03 0.63
C PHE A 59 -0.08 -19.23 2.16
N GLU A 60 -0.31 -20.45 2.66
CA GLU A 60 -0.32 -20.69 4.09
C GLU A 60 1.08 -20.54 4.70
N ALA A 61 2.12 -20.99 4.00
CA ALA A 61 3.50 -20.79 4.43
C ALA A 61 3.88 -19.32 4.39
N SER A 62 3.70 -18.63 3.25
CA SER A 62 4.11 -17.23 3.09
C SER A 62 3.43 -16.28 4.08
N THR A 63 2.15 -16.51 4.43
CA THR A 63 1.41 -15.64 5.36
C THR A 63 1.76 -15.81 6.85
N ARG A 64 2.52 -16.85 7.21
CA ARG A 64 3.11 -17.00 8.55
C ARG A 64 4.31 -16.08 8.75
N GLU A 65 5.03 -15.78 7.68
CA GLU A 65 6.32 -15.09 7.71
C GLU A 65 6.22 -13.63 7.23
N SER A 66 5.10 -13.24 6.61
CA SER A 66 4.92 -11.88 6.07
C SER A 66 3.44 -11.43 6.09
N ILE A 67 3.15 -10.28 5.47
CA ILE A 67 1.87 -9.57 5.52
C ILE A 67 0.85 -10.29 4.63
N ALA A 68 -0.06 -11.03 5.27
CA ALA A 68 -1.03 -11.89 4.57
C ALA A 68 -1.84 -11.20 3.47
N SER A 69 -2.19 -9.92 3.64
CA SER A 69 -2.99 -9.16 2.66
C SER A 69 -2.22 -8.78 1.39
N MET A 70 -0.91 -9.01 1.32
CA MET A 70 -0.10 -8.75 0.12
C MET A 70 -0.07 -9.95 -0.82
N PHE A 71 -0.42 -11.14 -0.34
CA PHE A 71 -0.27 -12.37 -1.10
C PHE A 71 -1.54 -12.80 -1.84
N VAL A 72 -1.32 -13.34 -3.01
CA VAL A 72 -2.25 -14.21 -3.71
C VAL A 72 -1.50 -15.48 -4.13
N SER A 73 -2.13 -16.64 -4.01
CA SER A 73 -1.56 -17.86 -4.59
C SER A 73 -1.58 -17.79 -6.12
N ALA A 74 -0.59 -18.38 -6.78
CA ALA A 74 -0.53 -18.47 -8.23
C ALA A 74 -1.83 -19.06 -8.82
N GLN A 75 -2.40 -20.07 -8.15
CA GLN A 75 -3.66 -20.69 -8.53
C GLN A 75 -4.85 -19.72 -8.43
N THR A 76 -4.99 -18.99 -7.31
CA THR A 76 -6.08 -18.03 -7.14
C THR A 76 -5.95 -16.86 -8.10
N MET A 77 -4.74 -16.34 -8.30
CA MET A 77 -4.46 -15.28 -9.28
C MET A 77 -4.88 -15.71 -10.70
N GLN A 78 -4.47 -16.91 -11.13
CA GLN A 78 -4.88 -17.46 -12.42
C GLN A 78 -6.41 -17.51 -12.56
N ARG A 79 -7.12 -18.05 -11.56
CA ARG A 79 -8.59 -18.12 -11.58
C ARG A 79 -9.26 -16.75 -11.64
N GLN A 80 -8.72 -15.75 -10.94
CA GLN A 80 -9.23 -14.37 -10.96
C GLN A 80 -9.11 -13.75 -12.36
N ILE A 81 -7.95 -13.94 -13.01
CA ILE A 81 -7.70 -13.44 -14.37
C ILE A 81 -8.60 -14.16 -15.39
N GLU A 82 -8.69 -15.48 -15.32
CA GLU A 82 -9.55 -16.29 -16.20
C GLU A 82 -11.03 -15.90 -16.06
N GLU A 83 -11.51 -15.62 -14.85
CA GLU A 83 -12.89 -15.19 -14.63
C GLU A 83 -13.20 -13.85 -15.32
N LEU A 84 -12.28 -12.87 -15.26
CA LEU A 84 -12.44 -11.61 -15.98
C LEU A 84 -12.41 -11.82 -17.49
N ALA A 85 -11.46 -12.62 -17.98
CA ALA A 85 -11.25 -12.89 -19.39
C ALA A 85 -12.48 -13.51 -20.09
N ARG A 86 -13.35 -14.21 -19.35
CA ARG A 86 -14.62 -14.73 -19.89
C ARG A 86 -15.55 -13.65 -20.46
N SER A 87 -15.45 -12.43 -19.95
CA SER A 87 -16.42 -11.38 -20.27
C SER A 87 -15.80 -10.01 -20.57
N ARG A 88 -14.48 -9.88 -20.44
CA ARG A 88 -13.73 -8.65 -20.65
C ARG A 88 -12.53 -8.91 -21.54
N GLU A 89 -12.14 -7.90 -22.30
CA GLU A 89 -10.89 -7.89 -23.06
C GLU A 89 -9.74 -7.57 -22.10
N ILE A 90 -8.67 -8.35 -22.16
CA ILE A 90 -7.45 -8.00 -21.44
C ILE A 90 -6.62 -7.03 -22.29
N VAL A 91 -6.16 -5.95 -21.69
CA VAL A 91 -5.46 -4.88 -22.41
C VAL A 91 -4.26 -4.38 -21.61
N SER A 92 -3.29 -3.76 -22.28
CA SER A 92 -2.20 -3.06 -21.60
C SER A 92 -2.73 -1.81 -20.87
N LEU A 93 -1.97 -1.29 -19.91
CA LEU A 93 -2.33 -0.04 -19.24
C LEU A 93 -2.35 1.16 -20.21
N ALA A 94 -1.47 1.14 -21.20
CA ALA A 94 -1.46 2.11 -22.30
C ALA A 94 -2.75 2.06 -23.15
N ASP A 95 -3.22 0.86 -23.48
CA ASP A 95 -4.49 0.67 -24.18
C ASP A 95 -5.67 1.13 -23.33
N ALA A 96 -5.65 0.82 -22.03
CA ALA A 96 -6.66 1.28 -21.08
C ALA A 96 -6.73 2.81 -21.03
N ARG A 97 -5.60 3.51 -20.96
CA ARG A 97 -5.53 4.98 -21.04
C ARG A 97 -6.18 5.50 -22.33
N ARG A 98 -5.85 4.90 -23.47
CA ARG A 98 -6.42 5.27 -24.77
C ARG A 98 -7.94 5.06 -24.81
N ILE A 99 -8.41 3.90 -24.32
CA ILE A 99 -9.83 3.57 -24.24
C ILE A 99 -10.59 4.63 -23.42
N LEU A 100 -10.01 5.11 -22.32
CA LEU A 100 -10.63 6.12 -21.47
C LEU A 100 -10.55 7.55 -22.05
N ALA A 101 -9.59 7.83 -22.93
CA ALA A 101 -9.41 9.14 -23.55
C ALA A 101 -10.26 9.36 -24.82
N GLU A 102 -10.57 8.29 -25.56
CA GLU A 102 -11.35 8.38 -26.81
C GLU A 102 -12.80 8.88 -26.57
N PRO A 103 -13.57 9.24 -27.61
CA PRO A 103 -15.03 9.37 -27.51
C PRO A 103 -15.70 8.01 -27.28
N PRO A 104 -16.96 7.96 -26.79
CA PRO A 104 -17.71 6.71 -26.66
C PRO A 104 -17.74 5.92 -27.98
N GLY A 105 -16.94 4.86 -28.04
CA GLY A 105 -16.83 4.01 -29.22
C GLY A 105 -17.80 2.83 -29.21
N THR A 106 -17.74 2.02 -30.27
CA THR A 106 -18.56 0.82 -30.46
C THR A 106 -18.03 -0.42 -29.71
N ARG A 107 -17.07 -0.25 -28.79
CA ARG A 107 -16.42 -1.38 -28.09
C ARG A 107 -17.48 -2.24 -27.42
N ARG A 108 -17.54 -3.51 -27.82
CA ARG A 108 -18.60 -4.44 -27.37
C ARG A 108 -18.32 -4.99 -25.98
N ARG A 109 -17.05 -5.13 -25.59
CA ARG A 109 -16.62 -5.68 -24.31
C ARG A 109 -15.99 -4.60 -23.42
N ASP A 110 -16.18 -4.75 -22.12
CA ASP A 110 -15.40 -4.02 -21.12
C ASP A 110 -13.96 -4.53 -21.14
N ALA A 111 -13.03 -3.77 -20.59
CA ALA A 111 -11.61 -4.11 -20.54
C ALA A 111 -11.11 -4.28 -19.10
N PHE A 112 -10.03 -5.04 -18.94
CA PHE A 112 -9.28 -5.07 -17.69
C PHE A 112 -7.76 -5.09 -17.90
N VAL A 113 -7.05 -4.62 -16.88
CA VAL A 113 -5.59 -4.52 -16.82
C VAL A 113 -5.10 -5.23 -15.57
N VAL A 114 -3.94 -5.87 -15.64
CA VAL A 114 -3.26 -6.51 -14.51
C VAL A 114 -2.02 -5.69 -14.14
N THR A 115 -1.90 -5.32 -12.86
CA THR A 115 -0.71 -4.62 -12.35
C THR A 115 -0.18 -5.26 -11.07
N PHE A 116 1.11 -5.10 -10.83
CA PHE A 116 1.78 -5.50 -9.60
C PHE A 116 2.54 -4.33 -9.02
N ASP A 117 2.53 -4.18 -7.70
CA ASP A 117 3.23 -3.12 -6.99
C ASP A 117 4.54 -3.62 -6.35
N ASP A 118 5.33 -2.67 -5.88
CA ASP A 118 6.57 -2.79 -5.09
C ASP A 118 7.80 -3.32 -5.84
N GLY A 119 7.65 -4.38 -6.64
CA GLY A 119 8.74 -5.01 -7.38
C GLY A 119 9.42 -6.17 -6.65
N TYR A 120 8.65 -6.96 -5.89
CA TYR A 120 9.14 -8.18 -5.22
C TYR A 120 9.68 -9.23 -6.18
N GLY A 121 10.66 -10.02 -5.73
CA GLY A 121 11.25 -11.10 -6.52
C GLY A 121 10.23 -12.15 -6.98
N ASP A 122 9.19 -12.41 -6.19
CA ASP A 122 8.12 -13.35 -6.54
C ASP A 122 7.22 -12.90 -7.71
N ASN A 123 7.23 -11.61 -8.05
CA ASN A 123 6.64 -11.12 -9.29
C ASN A 123 7.35 -11.71 -10.52
N HIS A 124 8.66 -11.93 -10.45
CA HIS A 124 9.42 -12.54 -11.54
C HIS A 124 9.30 -14.07 -11.54
N HIS A 125 9.61 -14.75 -10.43
CA HIS A 125 9.71 -16.22 -10.47
C HIS A 125 8.38 -16.96 -10.26
N VAL A 126 7.32 -16.30 -9.77
CA VAL A 126 5.98 -16.88 -9.61
C VAL A 126 4.96 -16.24 -10.54
N ALA A 127 4.80 -14.91 -10.51
CA ALA A 127 3.74 -14.26 -11.26
C ALA A 127 3.99 -14.25 -12.78
N MET A 128 5.20 -13.87 -13.23
CA MET A 128 5.52 -13.77 -14.66
C MET A 128 5.29 -15.07 -15.43
N PRO A 129 5.72 -16.27 -14.98
CA PRO A 129 5.46 -17.51 -15.72
C PRO A 129 3.97 -17.78 -15.93
N VAL A 130 3.13 -17.50 -14.93
CA VAL A 130 1.67 -17.65 -15.04
C VAL A 130 1.11 -16.66 -16.07
N LEU A 131 1.51 -15.39 -16.01
CA LEU A 131 1.04 -14.36 -16.93
C LEU A 131 1.50 -14.65 -18.37
N ALA A 132 2.73 -15.09 -18.56
CA ALA A 132 3.29 -15.47 -19.86
C ALA A 132 2.54 -16.68 -20.45
N ALA A 133 2.26 -17.71 -19.65
CA ALA A 133 1.47 -18.86 -20.07
C ALA A 133 0.05 -18.48 -20.51
N LEU A 134 -0.56 -17.52 -19.80
CA LEU A 134 -1.89 -16.98 -20.13
C LEU A 134 -1.86 -15.91 -21.24
N LYS A 135 -0.68 -15.50 -21.72
CA LYS A 135 -0.47 -14.39 -22.67
C LYS A 135 -1.11 -13.08 -22.20
N VAL A 136 -0.98 -12.82 -20.90
CA VAL A 136 -1.54 -11.65 -20.22
C VAL A 136 -0.50 -10.54 -20.17
N PRO A 137 -0.75 -9.36 -20.77
CA PRO A 137 0.09 -8.20 -20.52
C PRO A 137 -0.12 -7.72 -19.07
N ALA A 138 0.96 -7.37 -18.39
CA ALA A 138 0.92 -6.78 -17.06
C ALA A 138 1.93 -5.64 -16.90
N THR A 139 1.67 -4.74 -15.96
CA THR A 139 2.59 -3.66 -15.57
C THR A 139 3.10 -3.89 -14.15
N PHE A 140 4.42 -3.89 -13.97
CA PHE A 140 5.08 -4.02 -12.67
C PHE A 140 5.63 -2.66 -12.23
N PHE A 141 5.09 -2.10 -11.15
CA PHE A 141 5.55 -0.85 -10.56
C PHE A 141 6.66 -1.13 -9.55
N VAL A 142 7.81 -0.47 -9.71
CA VAL A 142 9.02 -0.80 -8.94
C VAL A 142 9.51 0.38 -8.09
N ALA A 143 9.86 0.08 -6.84
CA ALA A 143 10.57 1.02 -5.96
C ALA A 143 12.08 0.91 -6.21
N THR A 144 12.58 1.83 -7.03
CA THR A 144 13.91 1.71 -7.69
C THR A 144 15.10 1.66 -6.74
N GLY A 145 14.99 2.22 -5.54
CA GLY A 145 16.04 2.20 -4.51
C GLY A 145 16.28 0.84 -3.86
N TYR A 146 15.43 -0.15 -4.16
CA TYR A 146 15.57 -1.54 -3.69
C TYR A 146 16.00 -2.50 -4.80
N ILE A 147 15.68 -2.19 -6.06
CA ILE A 147 15.97 -3.04 -7.21
C ILE A 147 17.47 -3.33 -7.33
N GLY A 148 17.83 -4.61 -7.40
CA GLY A 148 19.22 -5.07 -7.46
C GLY A 148 20.01 -4.94 -6.15
N THR A 149 19.36 -4.59 -5.03
CA THR A 149 19.99 -4.51 -3.71
C THR A 149 19.55 -5.66 -2.81
N ARG A 150 20.20 -5.78 -1.64
CA ARG A 150 19.74 -6.69 -0.57
C ARG A 150 18.78 -6.04 0.42
N ARG A 151 18.55 -4.73 0.30
CA ARG A 151 17.72 -3.97 1.24
C ARG A 151 16.30 -4.54 1.25
N ARG A 152 15.67 -4.54 2.44
CA ARG A 152 14.28 -4.95 2.61
C ARG A 152 13.37 -3.73 2.83
N PHE A 153 12.14 -3.80 2.36
CA PHE A 153 11.19 -2.70 2.53
C PHE A 153 10.89 -2.46 4.02
N PRO A 154 10.70 -1.20 4.45
CA PRO A 154 10.41 -0.91 5.86
C PRO A 154 9.18 -1.64 6.37
N HIS A 155 8.14 -1.83 5.55
CA HIS A 155 6.95 -2.54 6.01
C HIS A 155 7.18 -4.03 6.28
N ASP A 156 8.04 -4.69 5.51
CA ASP A 156 8.45 -6.08 5.79
C ASP A 156 9.26 -6.16 7.09
N ARG A 157 10.25 -5.27 7.21
CA ARG A 157 11.15 -5.17 8.38
C ARG A 157 10.38 -4.89 9.67
N LEU A 158 9.47 -3.91 9.63
CA LEU A 158 8.59 -3.55 10.74
C LEU A 158 7.64 -4.70 11.08
N PHE A 159 7.00 -5.32 10.07
CA PHE A 159 6.08 -6.44 10.32
C PHE A 159 6.78 -7.61 11.01
N ALA A 160 7.94 -8.01 10.51
CA ALA A 160 8.74 -9.09 11.08
C ALA A 160 9.14 -8.76 12.53
N SER A 161 9.67 -7.56 12.76
CA SER A 161 10.09 -7.12 14.09
C SER A 161 8.94 -7.04 15.09
N LEU A 162 7.79 -6.49 14.70
CA LEU A 162 6.59 -6.43 15.54
C LEU A 162 6.04 -7.82 15.86
N THR A 163 6.09 -8.73 14.89
CA THR A 163 5.67 -10.12 15.06
C THR A 163 6.60 -10.85 16.03
N GLU A 164 7.91 -10.63 15.92
CA GLU A 164 8.91 -11.24 16.80
C GLU A 164 8.82 -10.73 18.24
N LEU A 165 8.61 -9.42 18.44
CA LEU A 165 8.34 -8.86 19.76
C LEU A 165 7.10 -9.49 20.40
N SER A 166 6.01 -9.60 19.61
CA SER A 166 4.76 -10.22 20.07
C SER A 166 4.96 -11.68 20.44
N ARG A 167 5.68 -12.45 19.61
CA ARG A 167 6.00 -13.86 19.83
C ARG A 167 6.82 -14.08 21.11
N ARG A 168 7.77 -13.18 21.41
CA ARG A 168 8.62 -13.23 22.61
C ARG A 168 7.98 -12.61 23.85
N GLY A 169 6.79 -12.02 23.74
CA GLY A 169 6.14 -11.29 24.83
C GLY A 169 6.95 -10.09 25.32
N ILE A 170 7.73 -9.44 24.44
CA ILE A 170 8.50 -8.24 24.77
C ILE A 170 7.58 -7.02 24.67
N PRO A 171 7.33 -6.27 25.77
CA PRO A 171 6.50 -5.08 25.72
C PRO A 171 7.12 -4.01 24.82
N ILE A 172 6.29 -3.33 24.03
CA ILE A 172 6.72 -2.29 23.09
C ILE A 172 7.37 -1.11 23.82
N GLU A 173 6.95 -0.81 25.05
CA GLU A 173 7.53 0.23 25.92
C GLU A 173 8.98 -0.07 26.31
N ARG A 174 9.40 -1.33 26.16
CA ARG A 174 10.76 -1.82 26.41
C ARG A 174 11.52 -2.10 25.11
N ALA A 175 11.07 -1.52 24.00
CA ALA A 175 11.77 -1.58 22.72
C ALA A 175 13.10 -0.80 22.75
N GLY A 176 13.25 0.15 23.68
CA GLY A 176 14.48 0.93 23.83
C GLY A 176 14.63 2.03 22.77
N LEU A 177 13.50 2.49 22.21
CA LEU A 177 13.47 3.56 21.22
C LEU A 177 13.72 4.93 21.87
N PRO A 178 14.28 5.90 21.13
CA PRO A 178 14.24 7.32 21.53
C PRO A 178 12.82 7.74 21.90
N GLY A 179 12.67 8.59 22.91
CA GLY A 179 11.36 8.88 23.54
C GLY A 179 10.23 9.23 22.56
N ALA A 180 10.52 10.02 21.52
CA ALA A 180 9.53 10.37 20.50
C ALA A 180 9.09 9.17 19.64
N LEU A 181 10.04 8.32 19.22
CA LEU A 181 9.73 7.09 18.47
C LEU A 181 8.98 6.07 19.34
N GLN A 182 9.34 5.99 20.63
CA GLN A 182 8.64 5.16 21.59
C GLN A 182 7.18 5.58 21.75
N ALA A 183 6.92 6.89 21.90
CA ALA A 183 5.57 7.42 22.02
C ALA A 183 4.74 7.15 20.76
N LEU A 184 5.33 7.33 19.57
CA LEU A 184 4.70 7.02 18.29
C LEU A 184 4.32 5.54 18.16
N LEU A 185 5.25 4.64 18.51
CA LEU A 185 5.01 3.20 18.43
C LEU A 185 3.93 2.75 19.43
N THR A 186 4.00 3.23 20.68
CA THR A 186 2.99 2.94 21.71
C THR A 186 1.61 3.45 21.28
N ALA A 187 1.50 4.65 20.72
CA ALA A 187 0.24 5.19 20.20
C ALA A 187 -0.35 4.38 19.02
N CYS A 188 0.47 3.57 18.35
CA CYS A 188 0.05 2.72 17.24
C CYS A 188 -0.26 1.28 17.67
N THR A 189 -0.05 0.91 18.94
CA THR A 189 -0.18 -0.48 19.41
C THR A 189 -1.57 -0.74 20.00
N GLU A 190 -2.50 -1.26 19.20
CA GLU A 190 -3.87 -1.49 19.71
C GLU A 190 -4.54 -2.83 19.33
N ALA A 191 -3.95 -3.70 18.50
CA ALA A 191 -4.53 -5.03 18.22
C ALA A 191 -3.56 -6.09 17.66
N GLY A 192 -2.29 -5.74 17.43
CA GLY A 192 -1.28 -6.65 16.89
C GLY A 192 -0.45 -6.04 15.74
N PRO A 193 0.55 -6.78 15.23
CA PRO A 193 1.58 -6.26 14.30
C PRO A 193 1.04 -5.54 13.06
N ALA A 194 0.05 -6.14 12.37
CA ALA A 194 -0.49 -5.59 11.13
C ALA A 194 -1.20 -4.23 11.35
N ALA A 195 -2.00 -4.12 12.41
CA ALA A 195 -2.71 -2.88 12.72
C ALA A 195 -1.75 -1.75 13.14
N THR A 196 -0.67 -2.10 13.84
CA THR A 196 0.38 -1.15 14.21
C THR A 196 1.14 -0.67 12.98
N LEU A 197 1.53 -1.58 12.09
CA LEU A 197 2.19 -1.24 10.83
C LEU A 197 1.36 -0.26 9.99
N ASP A 198 0.09 -0.56 9.77
CA ASP A 198 -0.83 0.31 9.02
C ASP A 198 -0.83 1.76 9.54
N ARG A 199 -0.85 1.92 10.87
CA ARG A 199 -0.89 3.23 11.51
C ARG A 199 0.43 3.98 11.38
N LEU A 200 1.55 3.28 11.40
CA LEU A 200 2.87 3.87 11.18
C LEU A 200 2.97 4.38 9.74
N ILE A 201 2.67 3.52 8.75
CA ILE A 201 2.74 3.88 7.32
C ILE A 201 1.80 5.04 7.00
N ALA A 202 0.59 5.06 7.58
CA ALA A 202 -0.38 6.11 7.33
C ALA A 202 0.03 7.51 7.82
N ARG A 203 1.07 7.63 8.67
CA ARG A 203 1.41 8.88 9.37
C ARG A 203 2.84 9.32 9.20
N LEU A 204 3.77 8.39 8.99
CA LEU A 204 5.19 8.66 9.08
C LEU A 204 5.82 8.73 7.68
N PRO A 205 6.82 9.61 7.50
CA PRO A 205 7.69 9.58 6.34
C PRO A 205 8.63 8.37 6.38
N HIS A 206 9.20 8.05 5.22
CA HIS A 206 9.98 6.83 4.98
C HIS A 206 11.20 6.69 5.90
N ASP A 207 11.92 7.78 6.14
CA ASP A 207 13.09 7.83 7.03
C ASP A 207 12.73 7.46 8.47
N ARG A 208 11.57 7.92 8.98
CA ARG A 208 11.08 7.59 10.32
C ARG A 208 10.64 6.14 10.42
N LEU A 209 10.02 5.59 9.37
CA LEU A 209 9.71 4.15 9.31
C LEU A 209 10.98 3.31 9.36
N THR A 210 12.02 3.72 8.62
CA THR A 210 13.31 3.04 8.60
C THR A 210 14.00 3.11 9.95
N ALA A 211 14.02 4.28 10.61
CA ALA A 211 14.61 4.44 11.93
C ALA A 211 13.91 3.59 13.01
N ILE A 212 12.58 3.45 12.93
CA ILE A 212 11.84 2.53 13.81
C ILE A 212 12.22 1.08 13.50
N ALA A 213 12.30 0.70 12.22
CA ALA A 213 12.71 -0.65 11.81
C ALA A 213 14.10 -1.00 12.35
N ASP A 214 15.10 -0.14 12.12
CA ASP A 214 16.49 -0.32 12.59
C ASP A 214 16.53 -0.56 14.11
N ALA A 215 15.76 0.22 14.86
CA ALA A 215 15.76 0.14 16.31
C ALA A 215 15.01 -1.08 16.85
N LEU A 216 13.94 -1.54 16.17
CA LEU A 216 13.26 -2.78 16.52
C LEU A 216 14.08 -4.04 16.15
N GLU A 217 14.81 -4.00 15.05
CA GLU A 217 15.75 -5.04 14.63
C GLU A 217 16.90 -5.19 15.64
N ALA A 218 17.52 -4.07 16.05
CA ALA A 218 18.53 -4.07 17.11
C ALA A 218 18.02 -4.69 18.43
N ARG A 219 16.72 -4.58 18.71
CA ARG A 219 16.10 -5.15 19.91
C ARG A 219 15.77 -6.63 19.78
N THR A 220 15.26 -7.04 18.63
CA THR A 220 14.85 -8.42 18.35
C THR A 220 16.04 -9.31 18.02
N GLY A 221 17.12 -8.74 17.49
CA GLY A 221 18.25 -9.45 16.91
C GLY A 221 17.98 -9.91 15.48
N LEU A 222 16.86 -9.50 14.88
CA LEU A 222 16.57 -9.75 13.47
C LEU A 222 17.46 -8.86 12.60
N ALA A 223 17.92 -9.41 11.50
CA ALA A 223 18.63 -8.71 10.45
C ALA A 223 18.00 -8.98 9.08
N GLU A 224 18.41 -8.24 8.05
CA GLU A 224 17.83 -8.35 6.71
C GLU A 224 17.92 -9.77 6.13
N GLN A 225 18.95 -10.54 6.48
CA GLN A 225 19.12 -11.93 6.05
C GLN A 225 18.19 -12.93 6.75
N ASP A 226 17.56 -12.54 7.86
CA ASP A 226 16.62 -13.40 8.58
C ASP A 226 15.19 -13.27 8.02
N LEU A 227 14.96 -12.30 7.13
CA LEU A 227 13.71 -12.15 6.39
C LEU A 227 13.64 -13.18 5.24
N PRO A 228 12.45 -13.73 4.93
CA PRO A 228 12.29 -14.71 3.86
C PRO A 228 12.90 -14.22 2.55
N ASP A 229 13.56 -15.11 1.80
CA ASP A 229 14.29 -14.74 0.57
C ASP A 229 13.39 -14.08 -0.47
N ASP A 230 12.12 -14.44 -0.51
CA ASP A 230 11.12 -13.90 -1.44
C ASP A 230 10.72 -12.43 -1.14
N THR A 231 11.09 -11.90 0.04
CA THR A 231 10.90 -10.47 0.40
C THR A 231 11.90 -9.53 -0.28
N ARG A 232 12.91 -10.08 -0.98
CA ARG A 232 13.83 -9.23 -1.76
C ARG A 232 13.09 -8.58 -2.91
N ALA A 233 13.59 -7.43 -3.34
CA ALA A 233 13.17 -6.83 -4.61
C ALA A 233 13.84 -7.57 -5.79
N MET A 234 13.25 -7.42 -6.99
CA MET A 234 13.82 -7.93 -8.22
C MET A 234 15.19 -7.29 -8.52
N THR A 235 16.01 -7.97 -9.32
CA THR A 235 17.21 -7.38 -9.92
C THR A 235 16.87 -6.62 -11.21
N TRP A 236 17.79 -5.79 -11.69
CA TRP A 236 17.62 -5.13 -12.99
C TRP A 236 17.56 -6.12 -14.15
N ASP A 237 18.28 -7.24 -14.06
CA ASP A 237 18.23 -8.31 -15.07
C ASP A 237 16.85 -8.99 -15.08
N GLU A 238 16.27 -9.28 -13.91
CA GLU A 238 14.91 -9.81 -13.78
C GLU A 238 13.86 -8.85 -14.36
N LEU A 239 14.03 -7.54 -14.18
CA LEU A 239 13.16 -6.54 -14.81
C LEU A 239 13.34 -6.48 -16.34
N ALA A 240 14.56 -6.68 -16.85
CA ALA A 240 14.80 -6.77 -18.29
C ALA A 240 14.15 -8.02 -18.89
N GLU A 241 14.18 -9.14 -18.17
CA GLU A 241 13.50 -10.38 -18.55
C GLU A 241 11.97 -10.21 -18.56
N LEU A 242 11.39 -9.53 -17.56
CA LEU A 242 9.97 -9.15 -17.58
C LEU A 242 9.59 -8.39 -18.85
N ARG A 243 10.41 -7.40 -19.24
CA ARG A 243 10.19 -6.64 -20.49
C ARG A 243 10.31 -7.50 -21.73
N ALA A 244 11.29 -8.39 -21.77
CA ALA A 244 11.46 -9.34 -22.87
C ALA A 244 10.26 -10.31 -22.99
N ALA A 245 9.60 -10.64 -21.87
CA ALA A 245 8.37 -11.42 -21.82
C ALA A 245 7.09 -10.64 -22.19
N GLY A 246 7.22 -9.36 -22.59
CA GLY A 246 6.08 -8.52 -23.00
C GLY A 246 5.37 -7.80 -21.85
N MET A 247 5.99 -7.76 -20.66
CA MET A 247 5.49 -6.98 -19.52
C MET A 247 6.01 -5.53 -19.58
N ASP A 248 5.29 -4.63 -18.91
CA ASP A 248 5.69 -3.23 -18.77
C ASP A 248 6.25 -2.96 -17.37
N VAL A 249 7.13 -1.96 -17.25
CA VAL A 249 7.74 -1.56 -15.98
C VAL A 249 7.44 -0.08 -15.72
N GLY A 250 6.79 0.19 -14.58
CA GLY A 250 6.39 1.52 -14.15
C GLY A 250 7.10 1.96 -12.86
N GLY A 251 6.97 3.24 -12.53
CA GLY A 251 7.57 3.81 -11.32
C GLY A 251 6.73 3.63 -10.06
N HIS A 252 7.38 3.36 -8.93
CA HIS A 252 6.78 3.31 -7.60
C HIS A 252 7.60 4.07 -6.54
N THR A 253 8.11 5.25 -6.91
CA THR A 253 9.10 6.07 -6.15
C THR A 253 10.49 5.42 -6.06
N VAL A 254 11.45 6.11 -5.44
CA VAL A 254 12.78 5.54 -5.15
C VAL A 254 12.66 4.63 -3.93
N ASN A 255 12.17 5.18 -2.82
CA ASN A 255 12.23 4.52 -1.52
C ASN A 255 10.93 3.88 -1.05
N HIS A 256 9.92 3.75 -1.92
CA HIS A 256 8.55 3.36 -1.55
C HIS A 256 7.92 4.39 -0.59
N ALA A 257 8.19 5.68 -0.82
CA ALA A 257 7.74 6.72 0.08
C ALA A 257 6.27 7.07 -0.14
N VAL A 258 5.48 7.11 0.94
CA VAL A 258 4.11 7.66 0.91
C VAL A 258 4.20 9.16 0.66
N LEU A 259 4.00 9.57 -0.59
CA LEU A 259 4.31 10.93 -1.06
C LEU A 259 3.50 12.02 -0.36
N SER A 260 2.30 11.72 0.14
CA SER A 260 1.49 12.65 0.93
C SER A 260 2.08 12.96 2.32
N ASN A 261 3.05 12.18 2.77
CA ASN A 261 3.75 12.37 4.05
C ASN A 261 5.07 13.12 3.88
N LEU A 262 5.40 13.56 2.66
CA LEU A 262 6.65 14.26 2.34
C LEU A 262 6.40 15.71 1.92
N PRO A 263 7.30 16.64 2.27
CA PRO A 263 7.34 17.94 1.63
C PRO A 263 7.43 17.80 0.10
N LEU A 264 6.71 18.63 -0.65
CA LEU A 264 6.65 18.54 -2.11
C LEU A 264 8.03 18.48 -2.82
N PRO A 265 9.08 19.21 -2.39
CA PRO A 265 10.41 19.08 -2.99
C PRO A 265 11.02 17.68 -2.83
N GLU A 266 10.76 17.00 -1.72
CA GLU A 266 11.20 15.62 -1.48
C GLU A 266 10.37 14.64 -2.32
N ALA A 267 9.06 14.81 -2.36
CA ALA A 267 8.18 14.01 -3.21
C ALA A 267 8.60 14.11 -4.70
N ARG A 268 8.98 15.30 -5.17
CA ARG A 268 9.53 15.50 -6.53
C ARG A 268 10.82 14.71 -6.78
N ARG A 269 11.73 14.67 -5.81
CA ARG A 269 12.96 13.89 -5.91
C ARG A 269 12.68 12.38 -5.97
N GLU A 270 11.76 11.90 -5.14
CA GLU A 270 11.30 10.50 -5.15
C GLU A 270 10.68 10.09 -6.50
N ILE A 271 9.89 10.97 -7.12
CA ILE A 271 9.26 10.72 -8.42
C ILE A 271 10.29 10.77 -9.54
N ALA A 272 11.07 11.85 -9.62
CA ALA A 272 12.04 12.08 -10.70
C ALA A 272 13.17 11.05 -10.68
N GLY A 273 13.75 10.77 -9.51
CA GLY A 273 14.81 9.77 -9.38
C GLY A 273 14.34 8.38 -9.79
N CYS A 274 13.10 8.01 -9.46
CA CYS A 274 12.50 6.76 -9.92
C CYS A 274 12.38 6.69 -11.44
N HIS A 275 11.87 7.77 -12.07
CA HIS A 275 11.76 7.85 -13.52
C HIS A 275 13.14 7.74 -14.19
N GLU A 276 14.13 8.50 -13.71
CA GLU A 276 15.50 8.52 -14.24
C GLU A 276 16.18 7.15 -14.14
N MET A 277 16.10 6.48 -12.98
CA MET A 277 16.72 5.16 -12.78
C MET A 277 16.13 4.09 -13.72
N ILE A 278 14.80 4.09 -13.91
CA ILE A 278 14.17 3.16 -14.87
C ILE A 278 14.56 3.53 -16.31
N ALA A 279 14.54 4.83 -16.64
CA ALA A 279 14.87 5.31 -17.98
C ALA A 279 16.29 4.92 -18.42
N GLU A 280 17.27 5.03 -17.51
CA GLU A 280 18.67 4.66 -17.77
C GLU A 280 18.83 3.17 -18.08
N ARG A 281 18.07 2.29 -17.40
CA ARG A 281 18.26 0.84 -17.46
C ARG A 281 17.37 0.13 -18.47
N LEU A 282 16.13 0.60 -18.61
CA LEU A 282 15.07 -0.10 -19.35
C LEU A 282 14.41 0.81 -20.41
N GLY A 283 14.72 2.11 -20.44
CA GLY A 283 14.00 3.11 -21.23
C GLY A 283 12.85 3.75 -20.43
N PRO A 284 12.34 4.90 -20.89
CA PRO A 284 11.49 5.78 -20.06
C PRO A 284 10.18 5.09 -19.65
N PRO A 285 9.87 5.02 -18.33
CA PRO A 285 8.63 4.43 -17.85
C PRO A 285 7.45 5.33 -18.15
N ARG A 286 6.32 4.72 -18.54
CA ARG A 286 5.10 5.47 -18.93
C ARG A 286 4.10 5.62 -17.80
N HIS A 287 4.17 4.74 -16.80
CA HIS A 287 3.13 4.59 -15.80
C HIS A 287 3.72 4.71 -14.39
N PHE A 288 2.97 5.32 -13.48
CA PHE A 288 3.33 5.49 -12.08
C PHE A 288 2.23 4.98 -11.15
N ALA A 289 2.58 4.28 -10.09
CA ALA A 289 1.65 3.95 -9.01
C ALA A 289 2.04 4.71 -7.75
N TYR A 290 1.07 5.31 -7.05
CA TYR A 290 1.32 5.98 -5.77
C TYR A 290 1.45 4.94 -4.66
N PRO A 291 2.52 4.93 -3.85
CA PRO A 291 2.60 4.09 -2.66
C PRO A 291 1.38 4.32 -1.75
N ASN A 292 0.79 3.22 -1.26
CA ASN A 292 -0.49 3.19 -0.52
C ASN A 292 -1.71 3.78 -1.26
N GLY A 293 -1.57 4.14 -2.54
CA GLY A 293 -2.59 4.84 -3.31
C GLY A 293 -2.86 6.27 -2.85
N TYR A 294 -2.01 6.84 -2.00
CA TYR A 294 -2.21 8.18 -1.44
C TYR A 294 -1.49 9.23 -2.28
N TYR A 295 -2.21 10.30 -2.59
CA TYR A 295 -1.69 11.39 -3.42
C TYR A 295 -2.32 12.72 -3.00
N THR A 296 -1.65 13.81 -3.33
CA THR A 296 -2.22 15.17 -3.25
C THR A 296 -2.32 15.78 -4.64
N PRO A 297 -3.10 16.85 -4.85
CA PRO A 297 -3.09 17.58 -6.12
C PRO A 297 -1.70 18.03 -6.57
N ALA A 298 -0.83 18.45 -5.65
CA ALA A 298 0.55 18.82 -5.97
C ALA A 298 1.42 17.62 -6.37
N VAL A 299 1.33 16.50 -5.66
CA VAL A 299 2.04 15.26 -6.01
C VAL A 299 1.60 14.73 -7.37
N ARG A 300 0.29 14.76 -7.66
CA ARG A 300 -0.26 14.34 -8.95
C ARG A 300 0.31 15.17 -10.12
N ARG A 301 0.42 16.49 -9.94
CA ARG A 301 1.08 17.38 -10.93
C ARG A 301 2.56 17.04 -11.08
N ALA A 302 3.26 16.77 -9.97
CA ALA A 302 4.67 16.38 -10.02
C ALA A 302 4.91 15.08 -10.80
N VAL A 303 4.00 14.09 -10.71
CA VAL A 303 4.07 12.86 -11.53
C VAL A 303 3.91 13.18 -13.02
N ALA A 304 2.98 14.06 -13.39
CA ALA A 304 2.83 14.49 -14.78
C ALA A 304 4.05 15.29 -15.28
N GLU A 305 4.58 16.21 -14.46
CA GLU A 305 5.78 17.02 -14.75
C GLU A 305 7.04 16.15 -14.93
N ALA A 306 7.11 15.00 -14.24
CA ALA A 306 8.23 14.06 -14.35
C ALA A 306 8.23 13.22 -15.63
N GLY A 307 7.19 13.30 -16.46
CA GLY A 307 7.13 12.62 -17.76
C GLY A 307 6.30 11.33 -17.81
N PHE A 308 5.64 10.95 -16.71
CA PHE A 308 4.69 9.83 -16.73
C PHE A 308 3.41 10.19 -17.49
N GLU A 309 2.74 9.19 -18.07
CA GLU A 309 1.47 9.34 -18.79
C GLU A 309 0.23 8.98 -17.94
N THR A 310 0.42 8.21 -16.87
CA THR A 310 -0.65 7.83 -15.93
C THR A 310 -0.15 7.74 -14.50
N GLY A 311 -1.07 7.93 -13.55
CA GLY A 311 -0.89 7.78 -12.11
C GLY A 311 -2.00 6.90 -11.54
N LEU A 312 -1.64 5.86 -10.79
CA LEU A 312 -2.57 4.83 -10.32
C LEU A 312 -2.70 4.83 -8.80
N THR A 313 -3.94 4.84 -8.32
CA THR A 313 -4.33 4.85 -6.91
C THR A 313 -4.74 3.44 -6.47
N THR A 314 -5.15 3.27 -5.21
CA THR A 314 -5.75 2.01 -4.71
C THR A 314 -7.24 2.18 -4.42
N GLU A 315 -7.87 3.19 -5.01
CA GLU A 315 -9.30 3.44 -4.83
C GLU A 315 -10.11 2.40 -5.62
N ASP A 316 -11.01 1.69 -4.95
CA ASP A 316 -11.93 0.76 -5.60
C ASP A 316 -13.13 1.52 -6.20
N ARG A 317 -12.87 2.25 -7.29
CA ARG A 317 -13.86 3.03 -8.05
C ARG A 317 -13.79 2.68 -9.54
N GLU A 318 -14.87 2.99 -10.25
CA GLU A 318 -14.92 2.83 -11.71
C GLU A 318 -14.07 3.90 -12.39
N ASN A 319 -13.19 3.48 -13.31
CA ASN A 319 -12.52 4.40 -14.23
C ASN A 319 -13.52 4.86 -15.30
N ALA A 320 -13.84 6.15 -15.30
CA ALA A 320 -14.76 6.75 -16.27
C ALA A 320 -14.00 7.33 -17.46
N ARG A 321 -14.63 7.29 -18.64
CA ARG A 321 -14.15 7.99 -19.84
C ARG A 321 -14.00 9.49 -19.55
N GLY A 322 -12.90 10.08 -20.01
CA GLY A 322 -12.53 11.48 -19.71
C GLY A 322 -12.09 11.72 -18.26
N GLY A 323 -11.94 10.66 -17.46
CA GLY A 323 -11.37 10.75 -16.11
C GLY A 323 -9.89 11.17 -16.13
N ASP A 324 -9.41 11.62 -14.98
CA ASP A 324 -8.02 12.05 -14.81
C ASP A 324 -7.05 10.87 -14.98
N PRO A 325 -6.16 10.86 -15.99
CA PRO A 325 -5.22 9.77 -16.20
C PRO A 325 -4.19 9.64 -15.06
N PHE A 326 -4.04 10.67 -14.22
CA PHE A 326 -3.14 10.67 -13.07
C PHE A 326 -3.82 10.27 -11.76
N ALA A 327 -5.09 9.84 -11.80
CA ALA A 327 -5.82 9.30 -10.65
C ALA A 327 -6.64 8.05 -11.05
N MET A 328 -6.04 7.16 -11.85
CA MET A 328 -6.69 5.92 -12.27
C MET A 328 -6.88 4.98 -11.08
N SER A 329 -8.12 4.53 -10.89
CA SER A 329 -8.56 3.69 -9.77
C SER A 329 -8.19 2.22 -10.01
N ARG A 330 -7.78 1.53 -8.93
CA ARG A 330 -7.43 0.11 -8.96
C ARG A 330 -8.15 -0.68 -7.88
N LYS A 331 -8.56 -1.90 -8.25
CA LYS A 331 -9.06 -2.90 -7.33
C LYS A 331 -7.90 -3.74 -6.84
N VAL A 332 -7.50 -3.53 -5.59
CA VAL A 332 -6.45 -4.32 -4.95
C VAL A 332 -7.00 -5.71 -4.61
N LEU A 333 -6.39 -6.73 -5.19
CA LEU A 333 -6.75 -8.13 -5.00
C LEU A 333 -5.68 -8.88 -4.22
N TRP A 334 -6.14 -9.81 -3.41
CA TRP A 334 -5.34 -10.77 -2.66
C TRP A 334 -6.14 -12.07 -2.51
N GLU A 335 -5.57 -13.09 -1.88
CA GLU A 335 -6.20 -14.42 -1.76
C GLU A 335 -7.67 -14.36 -1.28
N ASN A 336 -7.91 -13.65 -0.18
CA ASN A 336 -9.23 -13.58 0.43
C ASN A 336 -10.20 -12.63 -0.30
N SER A 337 -9.79 -11.97 -1.39
CA SER A 337 -10.72 -11.24 -2.25
C SER A 337 -11.69 -12.17 -2.96
N THR A 338 -11.35 -13.44 -3.16
CA THR A 338 -12.20 -14.41 -3.88
C THR A 338 -12.37 -15.75 -3.17
N LEU A 339 -11.77 -15.90 -1.98
CA LEU A 339 -11.91 -17.09 -1.16
C LEU A 339 -13.31 -17.18 -0.52
N GLY A 340 -13.97 -18.32 -0.73
CA GLY A 340 -15.17 -18.74 0.00
C GLY A 340 -14.82 -19.36 1.36
N PRO A 341 -15.72 -20.15 1.97
CA PRO A 341 -15.44 -20.78 3.26
C PRO A 341 -14.39 -21.90 3.21
N VAL A 342 -14.14 -22.49 2.04
CA VAL A 342 -13.24 -23.65 1.87
C VAL A 342 -12.21 -23.41 0.77
N SER A 343 -12.63 -22.85 -0.36
CA SER A 343 -11.78 -22.64 -1.53
C SER A 343 -12.28 -21.46 -2.37
N TYR A 344 -11.64 -21.22 -3.51
CA TYR A 344 -12.03 -20.20 -4.48
C TYR A 344 -13.54 -20.23 -4.78
N SER A 345 -14.20 -19.08 -4.70
CA SER A 345 -15.61 -18.93 -5.01
C SER A 345 -15.81 -18.04 -6.24
N ALA A 346 -16.26 -18.64 -7.35
CA ALA A 346 -16.57 -17.90 -8.58
C ALA A 346 -17.66 -16.83 -8.35
N ALA A 347 -18.65 -17.11 -7.48
CA ALA A 347 -19.70 -16.14 -7.17
C ALA A 347 -19.15 -14.90 -6.44
N LEU A 348 -18.24 -15.10 -5.46
CA LEU A 348 -17.55 -13.99 -4.80
C LEU A 348 -16.65 -13.24 -5.77
N ALA A 349 -15.91 -13.97 -6.62
CA ALA A 349 -15.07 -13.37 -7.65
C ALA A 349 -15.89 -12.46 -8.55
N ILE A 350 -16.94 -12.96 -9.20
CA ILE A 350 -17.80 -12.18 -10.09
C ILE A 350 -18.39 -10.97 -9.35
N CYS A 351 -18.93 -11.15 -8.14
CA CYS A 351 -19.54 -10.04 -7.40
C CYS A 351 -18.52 -8.97 -6.98
N ASN A 352 -17.32 -9.34 -6.56
CA ASN A 352 -16.26 -8.39 -6.21
C ASN A 352 -15.71 -7.67 -7.46
N LEU A 353 -15.49 -8.41 -8.54
CA LEU A 353 -14.94 -7.92 -9.81
C LEU A 353 -15.93 -7.04 -10.59
N ASP A 354 -17.23 -7.30 -10.47
CA ASP A 354 -18.29 -6.42 -10.96
C ASP A 354 -18.69 -5.33 -9.96
N SER A 355 -17.98 -5.20 -8.83
CA SER A 355 -18.23 -4.19 -7.80
C SER A 355 -19.68 -4.20 -7.28
N VAL A 356 -20.32 -5.37 -7.22
CA VAL A 356 -21.70 -5.57 -6.76
C VAL A 356 -21.85 -5.12 -5.31
N PHE A 357 -20.90 -5.50 -4.44
CA PHE A 357 -20.96 -5.10 -3.03
C PHE A 357 -20.87 -3.59 -2.85
N HIS A 358 -20.05 -2.89 -3.64
CA HIS A 358 -20.00 -1.43 -3.63
C HIS A 358 -21.30 -0.80 -4.14
N ALA A 359 -21.84 -1.32 -5.25
CA ALA A 359 -23.09 -0.82 -5.83
C ALA A 359 -24.29 -0.98 -4.87
N LEU A 360 -24.26 -1.98 -3.99
CA LEU A 360 -25.27 -2.23 -2.97
C LEU A 360 -24.98 -1.55 -1.62
N GLY A 361 -23.91 -0.76 -1.50
CA GLY A 361 -23.53 -0.10 -0.24
C GLY A 361 -23.00 -1.05 0.84
N LEU A 362 -22.63 -2.28 0.47
CA LEU A 362 -22.07 -3.29 1.37
C LEU A 362 -20.54 -3.17 1.53
N ALA A 363 -19.91 -2.29 0.74
CA ALA A 363 -18.51 -1.95 0.82
C ALA A 363 -18.31 -0.47 0.43
N HIS A 364 -17.38 0.22 1.09
CA HIS A 364 -17.07 1.63 0.83
C HIS A 364 -15.62 1.77 0.37
N PRO A 365 -15.36 2.45 -0.75
CA PRO A 365 -13.99 2.70 -1.19
C PRO A 365 -13.32 3.69 -0.24
N VAL A 366 -12.05 3.45 0.07
CA VAL A 366 -11.21 4.40 0.78
C VAL A 366 -10.67 5.40 -0.23
N SER A 367 -10.83 6.70 0.02
CA SER A 367 -10.31 7.75 -0.85
C SER A 367 -8.79 7.80 -0.80
N GLY A 368 -8.15 7.94 -1.96
CA GLY A 368 -6.70 8.10 -2.10
C GLY A 368 -6.24 9.54 -1.90
N GLU A 369 -7.04 10.50 -2.38
CA GLU A 369 -6.70 11.92 -2.32
C GLU A 369 -6.55 12.43 -0.88
N ARG A 370 -5.50 13.22 -0.66
CA ARG A 370 -5.13 13.89 0.59
C ARG A 370 -5.02 15.40 0.34
N PRO A 371 -5.26 16.24 1.36
CA PRO A 371 -4.95 17.66 1.25
C PRO A 371 -3.45 17.87 1.03
N ASP A 372 -3.06 18.99 0.42
CA ASP A 372 -1.64 19.35 0.25
C ASP A 372 -0.93 19.67 1.58
N ALA A 373 -1.69 19.85 2.67
CA ALA A 373 -1.12 20.02 4.01
C ALA A 373 -0.53 18.69 4.51
N LEU A 374 0.69 18.74 5.00
CA LEU A 374 1.31 17.58 5.65
C LEU A 374 0.44 17.12 6.83
N PRO A 375 0.34 15.80 7.08
CA PRO A 375 -0.23 15.31 8.32
C PRO A 375 0.46 16.02 9.48
N SER A 376 -0.29 16.44 10.51
CA SER A 376 0.32 16.98 11.72
C SER A 376 1.31 15.93 12.23
N ALA A 377 2.61 16.20 12.10
CA ALA A 377 3.61 15.40 12.76
C ALA A 377 3.22 15.42 14.25
N VAL A 378 3.15 14.25 14.87
CA VAL A 378 3.13 14.20 16.34
C VAL A 378 4.37 14.97 16.76
N GLU A 379 4.16 16.14 17.36
CA GLU A 379 5.17 17.17 17.56
C GLU A 379 6.45 16.56 18.18
N ASP A 380 7.55 16.61 17.43
CA ASP A 380 8.90 16.42 17.95
C ASP A 380 9.29 17.70 18.70
N GLU A 381 8.80 17.93 19.92
CA GLU A 381 9.51 18.79 20.89
C GLU A 381 9.29 18.31 22.33
N PRO A 382 10.34 17.88 23.07
CA PRO A 382 10.32 18.02 24.51
C PRO A 382 10.40 19.51 24.81
N LYS A 383 9.30 20.11 25.30
CA LYS A 383 9.36 21.41 25.95
C LYS A 383 10.51 21.36 26.97
N PRO A 384 11.46 22.31 26.97
CA PRO A 384 12.49 22.35 27.99
C PRO A 384 11.77 22.39 29.35
N SER A 385 12.05 21.37 30.16
CA SER A 385 11.65 21.33 31.56
C SER A 385 12.08 22.64 32.20
N SER A 386 11.10 23.46 32.58
CA SER A 386 11.31 24.55 33.51
C SER A 386 11.89 23.92 34.78
N ALA A 387 13.20 24.04 34.97
CA ALA A 387 13.88 23.61 36.17
C ALA A 387 13.16 24.22 37.39
N PRO A 388 13.00 23.46 38.49
CA PRO A 388 12.44 24.03 39.71
C PRO A 388 13.40 25.12 40.20
N GLY A 389 12.89 26.34 40.32
CA GLY A 389 13.65 27.47 40.84
C GLY A 389 14.31 27.15 42.18
N PRO A 390 15.50 27.70 42.45
CA PRO A 390 16.27 27.37 43.64
C PRO A 390 15.49 27.77 44.90
N ARG A 391 15.45 26.85 45.87
CA ARG A 391 14.98 27.10 47.23
C ARG A 391 15.76 28.29 47.79
N GLY A 392 15.05 29.38 48.08
CA GLY A 392 15.61 30.57 48.71
C GLY A 392 16.18 30.24 50.09
N SER A 393 17.50 30.36 50.22
CA SER A 393 18.18 30.48 51.50
C SER A 393 17.88 31.84 52.10
N ALA A 394 17.25 31.87 53.27
CA ALA A 394 17.10 33.09 54.06
C ALA A 394 18.43 33.45 54.74
N ALA A 395 18.91 34.67 54.51
CA ALA A 395 19.85 35.39 55.36
C ALA A 395 19.54 36.89 55.32
N PRO A 396 19.84 37.65 56.39
CA PRO A 396 19.00 38.76 56.84
C PRO A 396 19.38 40.12 56.25
N GLY A 397 18.37 40.94 55.99
CA GLY A 397 18.52 42.30 55.50
C GLY A 397 19.04 43.27 56.57
N GLN A 398 20.19 43.88 56.29
CA GLN A 398 20.60 45.16 56.85
C GLN A 398 19.65 46.26 56.32
N LYS A 399 18.91 46.92 57.22
CA LYS A 399 18.37 48.27 57.01
C LYS A 399 19.00 49.18 58.04
N GLY A 400 19.81 50.12 57.57
CA GLY A 400 20.15 51.31 58.33
C GLY A 400 19.05 52.36 58.17
N SER A 401 18.61 52.97 59.28
CA SER A 401 18.60 54.44 59.40
C SER A 401 18.33 54.86 60.84
N ALA A 402 19.30 55.62 61.38
CA ALA A 402 19.15 56.86 62.13
C ALA A 402 18.49 56.90 63.53
N ARG A 403 19.30 57.46 64.46
CA ARG A 403 18.96 58.28 65.65
C ARG A 403 18.31 57.49 66.81
N GLU A 404 18.59 57.72 68.08
CA GLU A 404 19.18 58.84 68.82
C GLU A 404 19.52 58.37 70.25
N ARG A 405 20.63 58.89 70.81
CA ARG A 405 20.84 59.30 72.21
C ARG A 405 20.41 58.40 73.41
N ALA A 406 21.40 58.16 74.28
CA ALA A 406 21.46 58.59 75.69
C ALA A 406 21.70 57.50 76.76
N ALA A 407 22.80 57.74 77.49
CA ALA A 407 22.97 57.65 78.94
C ALA A 407 23.27 56.28 79.60
N SER A 408 24.51 56.25 80.09
CA SER A 408 25.05 55.63 81.33
C SER A 408 25.12 54.12 81.47
#